data_AF-A0A2Z5A2X3-F1
#
_entry.id   AF-A0A2Z5A2X3-F1
#
_cell.length_a   1.000
_cell.length_b   1.000
_cell.length_c   1.000
_cell.angle_alpha   90.00
_cell.angle_beta   90.00
_cell.angle_gamma   90.00
#
_symmetry.space_group_name_H-M   'P 1'
#
loop_
_entity.id
_entity.type
_entity.pdbx_description
1 polymer ?
#
loop_
_entity_poly.entity_id
_entity_poly.type
_entity_poly.pdbx_seq_one_letter_code
_entity_poly.pdbx_strand_id
1 'polypeptide(L)'
;MPQLTIRGLPEEVDRALRAQAARHGRSMEAEVRLILRQALILPTETPMGEAMAAIWRQSGITDEEQAFLEGTRDRRPHEPMSFE
;
A
#
# COMPACT_ATOMS: atom_id res chain seq x y z
N MET A 1 4.01 27.97 1.47
CA MET A 1 3.38 26.66 1.72
C MET A 1 2.02 26.67 1.07
N PRO A 2 1.60 25.60 0.38
CA PRO A 2 0.23 25.52 -0.14
C PRO A 2 -0.77 25.54 1.02
N GLN A 3 -1.86 26.30 0.87
CA GLN A 3 -2.94 26.41 1.84
C GLN A 3 -4.24 25.95 1.18
N LEU A 4 -5.02 25.13 1.89
CA LEU A 4 -6.31 24.62 1.44
C LEU A 4 -7.40 25.04 2.43
N THR A 5 -8.47 25.65 1.92
CA THR A 5 -9.65 26.02 2.72
C THR A 5 -10.86 25.29 2.17
N ILE A 6 -11.47 24.42 2.98
CA ILE A 6 -12.69 23.69 2.63
C ILE A 6 -13.87 24.46 3.22
N ARG A 7 -14.79 24.92 2.38
CA ARG A 7 -16.00 25.65 2.81
C ARG A 7 -17.20 24.73 2.77
N GLY A 8 -18.15 24.93 3.70
CA GLY A 8 -19.39 24.16 3.75
C GLY A 8 -19.19 22.68 4.11
N LEU A 9 -18.19 22.37 4.95
CA LEU A 9 -18.00 21.00 5.43
C LEU A 9 -19.22 20.59 6.28
N PRO A 10 -19.90 19.47 5.96
CA PRO A 10 -21.01 18.99 6.77
C PRO A 10 -20.56 18.76 8.22
N GLU A 11 -21.41 19.12 9.19
CA GLU A 11 -21.05 19.05 10.62
C GLU A 11 -20.67 17.64 11.06
N GLU A 12 -21.33 16.63 10.49
CA GLU A 12 -21.03 15.21 10.72
C GLU A 12 -19.58 14.87 10.37
N VAL A 13 -19.05 15.44 9.27
CA VAL A 13 -17.68 15.21 8.81
C VAL A 13 -16.68 15.95 9.69
N ASP A 14 -16.97 17.18 10.12
CA ASP A 14 -16.11 17.92 11.07
C ASP A 14 -15.97 17.15 12.39
N ARG A 15 -17.09 16.65 12.92
CA ARG A 15 -17.13 15.86 14.16
C ARG A 15 -16.37 14.55 14.02
N ALA A 16 -16.56 13.83 12.91
CA ALA A 16 -15.84 12.60 12.63
C ALA A 16 -14.33 12.83 12.54
N LEU A 17 -13.89 13.90 11.85
CA LEU A 17 -12.48 14.28 11.75
C LEU A 17 -11.87 14.61 13.11
N ARG A 18 -12.58 15.37 13.97
CA ARG A 18 -12.13 15.66 15.34
C ARG A 18 -11.97 14.40 16.17
N ALA A 19 -12.96 13.51 16.11
CA ALA A 19 -12.93 12.25 16.83
C ALA A 19 -11.76 11.35 16.36
N GLN A 20 -11.53 11.27 15.05
CA GLN A 20 -10.43 10.51 14.47
C GLN A 20 -9.06 11.10 14.86
N ALA A 21 -8.91 12.42 14.77
CA ALA A 21 -7.68 13.11 15.17
C ALA A 21 -7.36 12.88 16.66
N ALA A 22 -8.36 12.98 17.53
CA ALA A 22 -8.23 12.68 18.96
C ALA A 22 -7.83 11.21 19.21
N ARG A 23 -8.47 10.26 18.50
CA ARG A 23 -8.12 8.83 18.57
C ARG A 23 -6.68 8.56 18.16
N HIS A 24 -6.16 9.27 17.16
CA HIS A 24 -4.79 9.11 16.68
C HIS A 24 -3.77 9.98 17.42
N GLY A 25 -4.20 10.81 18.39
CA GLY A 25 -3.32 11.72 19.13
C GLY A 25 -2.69 12.80 18.26
N ARG A 26 -3.39 13.24 17.21
CA ARG A 26 -2.92 14.24 16.23
C ARG A 26 -3.78 15.49 16.24
N SER A 27 -3.23 16.59 15.73
CA SER A 27 -4.04 17.77 15.42
C SER A 27 -4.95 17.47 14.24
N MET A 28 -6.07 18.20 14.17
CA MET A 28 -7.03 18.07 13.09
C MET A 28 -6.40 18.31 11.71
N GLU A 29 -5.54 19.32 11.62
CA GLU A 29 -4.79 19.62 10.40
C GLU A 29 -3.83 18.48 9.99
N ALA A 30 -3.13 17.90 10.96
CA ALA A 30 -2.24 16.78 10.71
C ALA A 30 -3.01 15.54 10.22
N GLU A 31 -4.19 15.29 10.77
CA GLU A 31 -5.06 14.20 10.36
C GLU A 31 -5.59 14.40 8.93
N VAL A 32 -6.11 15.60 8.62
CA VAL A 32 -6.57 15.94 7.26
C VAL A 32 -5.45 15.80 6.23
N ARG A 33 -4.23 16.27 6.58
CA ARG A 33 -3.06 16.14 5.70
C ARG A 33 -2.70 14.68 5.45
N LEU A 34 -2.84 13.82 6.46
CA LEU A 34 -2.57 12.39 6.31
C LEU A 34 -3.60 11.72 5.41
N ILE A 35 -4.89 12.02 5.62
CA ILE A 35 -5.98 11.48 4.79
C ILE A 35 -5.77 11.87 3.32
N LEU A 36 -5.45 13.14 3.04
CA LEU A 36 -5.17 13.60 1.68
C LEU A 36 -3.94 12.91 1.08
N ARG A 37 -2.88 12.72 1.86
CA ARG A 37 -1.70 11.96 1.41
C ARG A 37 -2.04 10.50 1.11
N GLN A 38 -2.84 9.87 1.96
CA GLN A 38 -3.29 8.48 1.78
C GLN A 38 -4.17 8.32 0.54
N ALA A 39 -5.07 9.26 0.31
CA ALA A 39 -5.99 9.21 -0.82
C ALA A 39 -5.31 9.53 -2.16
N LEU A 40 -4.27 10.38 -2.16
CA LEU A 40 -3.73 10.97 -3.40
C LEU A 40 -2.28 10.58 -3.72
N ILE A 41 -1.48 10.15 -2.74
CA ILE A 41 -0.02 9.96 -2.91
C ILE A 41 0.38 8.52 -2.59
N LEU A 42 -0.18 7.93 -1.53
CA LEU A 42 0.08 6.53 -1.26
C LEU A 42 -0.61 5.69 -2.35
N PRO A 43 0.12 4.79 -3.03
CA PRO A 43 -0.52 3.82 -3.91
C PRO A 43 -1.56 3.09 -3.07
N THR A 44 -2.81 3.13 -3.52
CA THR A 44 -3.94 2.55 -2.77
C THR A 44 -3.75 1.06 -2.55
N GLU A 45 -2.87 0.42 -3.31
CA GLU A 45 -2.35 -0.92 -3.07
C GLU A 45 -0.89 -0.96 -3.53
N THR A 46 0.03 -1.44 -2.69
CA THR A 46 1.32 -1.92 -3.19
C THR A 46 1.01 -3.01 -4.20
N PRO A 47 1.46 -2.91 -5.47
CA PRO A 47 1.24 -3.97 -6.44
C PRO A 47 1.65 -5.31 -5.83
N MET A 48 0.80 -6.34 -5.96
CA MET A 48 1.03 -7.64 -5.34
C MET A 48 2.47 -8.15 -5.56
N GLY A 49 3.00 -7.97 -6.78
CA GLY A 49 4.38 -8.33 -7.11
C GLY A 49 5.44 -7.59 -6.29
N GLU A 50 5.24 -6.31 -6.00
CA GLU A 50 6.16 -5.52 -5.17
C GLU A 50 6.06 -5.90 -3.69
N ALA A 51 4.86 -6.18 -3.19
CA ALA A 51 4.65 -6.69 -1.84
C ALA A 51 5.31 -8.06 -1.65
N MET A 52 5.12 -8.98 -2.61
CA MET A 52 5.77 -10.29 -2.61
C MET A 52 7.29 -10.19 -2.70
N ALA A 53 7.82 -9.29 -3.55
CA ALA A 53 9.26 -9.05 -3.65
C ALA A 53 9.85 -8.46 -2.35
N ALA A 54 9.08 -7.64 -1.62
CA ALA A 54 9.51 -7.14 -0.32
C ALA A 54 9.59 -8.26 0.74
N ILE A 55 8.64 -9.19 0.75
CA ILE A 55 8.67 -10.38 1.62
C ILE A 55 9.86 -11.27 1.25
N TRP A 56 10.05 -11.54 -0.04
CA TRP A 56 11.18 -12.35 -0.53
C TRP A 56 12.53 -11.80 -0.08
N ARG A 57 12.75 -10.48 -0.21
CA ARG A 57 14.00 -9.85 0.24
C ARG A 57 14.24 -9.93 1.76
N GLN A 58 13.20 -10.04 2.56
CA GLN A 58 13.30 -10.16 4.02
C GLN A 58 13.49 -11.60 4.51
N SER A 59 13.37 -12.59 3.63
CA SER A 59 13.42 -14.01 3.98
C SER A 59 14.80 -14.50 4.43
N GLY A 60 15.87 -13.75 4.15
CA GLY A 60 17.24 -14.16 4.50
C GLY A 60 17.81 -15.28 3.62
N ILE A 61 17.16 -15.59 2.48
CA ILE A 61 17.65 -16.54 1.49
C ILE A 61 19.02 -16.10 0.97
N THR A 62 19.96 -17.03 0.91
CA THR A 62 21.31 -16.81 0.39
C THR A 62 21.34 -16.84 -1.14
N ASP A 63 22.35 -16.21 -1.74
CA ASP A 63 22.54 -16.23 -3.20
C ASP A 63 22.68 -17.66 -3.76
N GLU A 64 23.27 -18.59 -2.98
CA GLU A 64 23.42 -19.99 -3.35
C GLU A 64 22.06 -20.73 -3.41
N GLU A 65 21.21 -20.50 -2.40
CA GLU A 65 19.85 -21.06 -2.35
C GLU A 65 18.98 -20.48 -3.47
N GLN A 66 19.12 -19.18 -3.77
CA GLN A 66 18.45 -18.57 -4.91
C GLN A 66 18.90 -19.20 -6.23
N ALA A 67 20.20 -19.37 -6.44
CA ALA A 67 20.74 -19.98 -7.66
C ALA A 67 20.26 -21.43 -7.84
N PHE A 68 20.16 -22.19 -6.75
CA PHE A 68 19.60 -23.55 -6.76
C PHE A 68 18.12 -23.55 -7.19
N LEU A 69 17.30 -22.65 -6.64
CA LEU A 69 15.89 -22.52 -7.02
C LEU A 69 15.73 -22.08 -8.48
N GLU A 70 16.56 -21.16 -8.95
CA GLU A 70 16.54 -20.71 -10.36
C GLU A 70 16.96 -21.80 -11.34
N GLY A 71 17.88 -22.69 -10.92
CA GLY A 71 18.35 -23.83 -11.71
C GLY A 71 17.38 -25.00 -11.77
N THR A 72 16.50 -25.14 -10.77
CA THR A 72 15.49 -26.22 -10.71
C THR A 72 14.14 -25.82 -11.33
N ARG A 73 13.97 -24.54 -11.69
CA ARG A 73 12.74 -24.01 -12.28
C ARG A 73 12.53 -24.55 -13.70
N ASP A 74 11.39 -25.20 -13.94
CA ASP A 74 10.95 -25.54 -15.30
C ASP A 74 10.64 -24.24 -16.07
N ARG A 75 11.31 -24.06 -17.20
CA ARG A 75 11.16 -22.89 -18.09
C ARG A 75 10.38 -23.21 -19.36
N ARG A 76 9.89 -24.45 -19.50
CA ARG A 76 9.04 -24.79 -20.63
C ARG A 76 7.80 -23.92 -20.59
N PRO A 77 7.36 -23.36 -21.73
CA PRO A 77 6.09 -22.67 -21.81
C PRO A 77 4.98 -23.57 -21.26
N HIS A 78 4.03 -22.99 -20.52
CA HIS A 78 2.87 -23.74 -20.11
C HIS A 78 2.09 -24.20 -21.34
N GLU A 79 1.60 -25.44 -21.33
CA GLU A 79 0.59 -25.86 -22.29
C GLU A 79 -0.76 -25.28 -21.84
N PRO A 80 -1.50 -24.57 -22.72
CA PRO A 80 -2.80 -24.02 -22.38
C PRO A 80 -3.79 -25.12 -21.99
N MET A 81 -4.60 -24.86 -20.97
CA MET A 81 -5.69 -25.77 -20.60
C MET A 81 -6.73 -25.82 -21.72
N SER A 82 -7.12 -27.03 -22.16
CA SER A 82 -8.27 -27.21 -23.06
C SER A 82 -9.57 -27.21 -22.25
N PHE A 83 -10.58 -26.51 -22.75
CA PHE A 83 -11.90 -26.41 -22.11
C PHE A 83 -12.98 -27.25 -22.82
N GLU A 84 -12.58 -28.25 -23.62
CA GLU A 84 -13.54 -29.19 -24.22
C GLU A 84 -14.22 -30.09 -23.17
#